data_AF-A0A5C8JJC6-F1
#
_entry.id   AF-A0A5C8JJC6-F1
#
_cell.length_a   1.000
_cell.length_b   1.000
_cell.length_c   1.000
_cell.angle_alpha   90.00
_cell.angle_beta   90.00
_cell.angle_gamma   90.00
#
_symmetry.space_group_name_H-M   'P 1'
#
loop_
_entity.id
_entity.type
_entity.pdbx_description
1 polymer ?
#
loop_
_entity_poly.entity_id
_entity_poly.type
_entity_poly.pdbx_seq_one_letter_code
_entity_poly.pdbx_strand_id
1 'polypeptide(L)'
;MPQSSIAGKLILEWLDLTGIRQETLASEYQMSKEAFNLMLHNSSPGHKHSLMMSVIMNDKRITRDKLDELRKSKEQAYDKETKQR
;
A
#
# COMPACT_ATOMS: atom_id res chain seq x y z
N MET A 1 12.67 -8.69 10.09
CA MET A 1 11.60 -8.45 9.09
C MET A 1 12.20 -8.57 7.69
N PRO A 2 11.53 -9.23 6.72
CA PRO A 2 11.97 -9.18 5.33
C PRO A 2 11.97 -7.72 4.84
N GLN A 3 13.00 -7.34 4.09
CA GLN A 3 13.13 -5.99 3.57
C GLN A 3 12.22 -5.85 2.34
N SER A 4 11.29 -4.91 2.35
CA SER A 4 10.47 -4.61 1.16
C SER A 4 11.18 -3.62 0.24
N SER A 5 10.98 -3.75 -1.07
CA SER A 5 11.33 -2.72 -2.04
C SER A 5 10.61 -1.38 -1.74
N ILE A 6 11.09 -0.27 -2.30
CA ILE A 6 10.45 1.05 -2.12
C ILE A 6 8.99 1.02 -2.58
N ALA A 7 8.72 0.44 -3.75
CA ALA A 7 7.36 0.30 -4.26
C ALA A 7 6.48 -0.56 -3.34
N GLY A 8 7.03 -1.68 -2.86
CA GLY A 8 6.34 -2.55 -1.89
C GLY A 8 5.95 -1.80 -0.61
N LYS A 9 6.87 -0.99 -0.06
CA LYS A 9 6.60 -0.16 1.13
C LYS A 9 5.48 0.85 0.89
N LEU A 10 5.49 1.55 -0.25
CA LEU A 10 4.48 2.56 -0.56
C LEU A 10 3.09 1.94 -0.74
N ILE A 11 3.00 0.77 -1.37
CA ILE A 11 1.73 0.04 -1.53
C ILE A 11 1.22 -0.46 -0.17
N LEU A 12 2.09 -1.01 0.67
CA LEU A 12 1.73 -1.44 2.03
C LEU A 12 1.21 -0.29 2.88
N GLU A 13 1.87 0.85 2.81
CA GLU A 13 1.46 2.05 3.53
C GLU A 13 0.11 2.58 3.03
N TRP A 14 -0.09 2.61 1.71
CA TRP A 14 -1.36 3.00 1.12
C TRP A 14 -2.52 2.13 1.61
N LEU A 15 -2.31 0.81 1.72
CA LEU A 15 -3.29 -0.12 2.26
C LEU A 15 -3.65 0.19 3.71
N ASP A 16 -2.66 0.52 4.56
CA ASP A 16 -2.91 0.91 5.96
C ASP A 16 -3.69 2.22 6.07
N LEU A 17 -3.36 3.19 5.21
CA LEU A 17 -4.01 4.51 5.23
C LEU A 17 -5.44 4.46 4.69
N THR A 18 -5.71 3.61 3.69
CA THR A 18 -7.05 3.46 3.10
C THR A 18 -7.93 2.44 3.83
N GLY A 19 -7.33 1.55 4.63
CA GLY A 19 -8.02 0.43 5.26
C GLY A 19 -8.41 -0.70 4.28
N ILE A 20 -7.95 -0.63 3.04
CA ILE A 20 -8.21 -1.68 2.04
C ILE A 20 -7.43 -2.93 2.43
N ARG A 21 -8.11 -4.09 2.39
CA ARG A 21 -7.47 -5.38 2.68
C ARG A 21 -6.55 -5.78 1.54
N GLN A 22 -5.38 -6.34 1.86
CA GLN A 22 -4.43 -6.87 0.87
C GLN A 22 -5.08 -7.87 -0.09
N GLU A 23 -5.98 -8.72 0.39
CA GLU A 23 -6.71 -9.70 -0.42
C GLU A 23 -7.60 -9.05 -1.48
N THR A 24 -8.24 -7.93 -1.12
CA THR A 24 -9.08 -7.16 -2.03
C THR A 24 -8.23 -6.60 -3.16
N LEU A 25 -7.13 -5.92 -2.81
CA LEU A 25 -6.22 -5.40 -3.82
C LEU A 25 -5.61 -6.52 -4.67
N ALA A 26 -5.14 -7.61 -4.06
CA ALA A 26 -4.57 -8.76 -4.79
C ALA A 26 -5.55 -9.34 -5.84
N SER A 27 -6.84 -9.43 -5.48
CA SER A 27 -7.89 -9.95 -6.36
C SER A 27 -8.13 -9.05 -7.57
N GLU A 28 -8.02 -7.72 -7.43
CA GLU A 28 -8.13 -6.78 -8.56
C GLU A 28 -7.05 -7.03 -9.63
N TYR A 29 -5.89 -7.52 -9.22
CA TYR A 29 -4.78 -7.86 -10.12
C TYR A 29 -4.68 -9.35 -10.43
N GLN A 30 -5.74 -10.12 -10.16
CA GLN A 30 -5.81 -11.57 -10.41
C GLN A 30 -4.65 -12.35 -9.75
N MET A 31 -4.21 -11.88 -8.59
CA MET A 31 -3.15 -12.51 -7.81
C MET A 31 -3.71 -13.16 -6.54
N SER A 32 -3.14 -14.30 -6.15
CA SER A 32 -3.41 -14.85 -4.83
C SER A 32 -2.83 -13.95 -3.74
N LYS A 33 -3.45 -13.97 -2.56
CA LYS A 33 -2.96 -13.26 -1.37
C LYS A 33 -1.49 -13.56 -1.09
N GLU A 34 -1.11 -14.83 -1.19
CA GLU A 34 0.26 -15.29 -0.91
C GLU A 34 1.26 -14.72 -1.92
N ALA A 35 0.96 -14.79 -3.22
CA ALA A 35 1.81 -14.24 -4.26
C ALA A 35 1.94 -12.72 -4.15
N PHE A 36 0.85 -12.04 -3.80
CA PHE A 36 0.83 -10.60 -3.59
C PHE A 36 1.67 -10.19 -2.37
N ASN A 37 1.51 -10.90 -1.26
CA ASN A 37 2.28 -10.68 -0.05
C ASN A 37 3.78 -10.91 -0.30
N LEU A 38 4.14 -11.99 -0.98
CA LEU A 38 5.53 -12.27 -1.37
C LEU A 38 6.10 -11.16 -2.27
N MET A 39 5.32 -10.63 -3.20
CA MET A 39 5.73 -9.52 -4.06
C MET A 39 6.03 -8.25 -3.25
N LEU A 40 5.13 -7.86 -2.33
CA LEU A 40 5.27 -6.63 -1.54
C LEU A 40 6.41 -6.70 -0.51
N HIS A 41 6.72 -7.91 0.00
CA HIS A 41 7.77 -8.14 0.99
C HIS A 41 9.10 -8.60 0.40
N ASN A 42 9.29 -8.50 -0.92
CA ASN A 42 10.55 -8.79 -1.58
C ASN A 42 11.41 -7.53 -1.74
N SER A 43 12.67 -7.59 -1.28
CA SER A 43 13.66 -6.49 -1.40
C SER A 43 14.24 -6.38 -2.80
N SER A 44 14.32 -7.50 -3.52
CA SER A 44 14.85 -7.59 -4.88
C SER A 44 13.81 -8.29 -5.78
N PRO A 45 12.69 -7.60 -6.09
CA PRO A 45 11.67 -8.14 -6.97
C PRO A 45 12.24 -8.33 -8.39
N GLY A 46 11.95 -9.50 -8.97
CA GLY A 46 12.22 -9.71 -10.40
C GLY A 46 11.41 -8.76 -11.28
N HIS A 47 11.79 -8.63 -12.55
CA HIS A 47 11.20 -7.67 -13.50
C HIS A 47 9.66 -7.67 -13.51
N LYS A 48 9.03 -8.85 -13.54
CA LYS A 48 7.57 -9.00 -13.51
C LYS A 48 6.91 -8.40 -12.27
N HIS A 49 7.50 -8.62 -11.09
CA HIS A 49 7.00 -8.07 -9.83
C HIS A 49 7.20 -6.55 -9.75
N SER A 50 8.35 -6.06 -10.21
CA SER A 50 8.62 -4.62 -10.31
C SER A 50 7.64 -3.91 -11.25
N LEU A 51 7.37 -4.51 -12.42
CA LEU A 51 6.38 -3.99 -13.36
C LEU A 51 4.98 -3.97 -12.74
N MET A 52 4.58 -5.06 -12.09
CA MET A 52 3.27 -5.15 -11.45
C MET A 52 3.10 -4.10 -10.34
N MET A 53 4.10 -3.92 -9.48
CA MET A 53 4.07 -2.86 -8.47
C MET A 53 3.99 -1.46 -9.10
N SER A 54 4.68 -1.21 -10.21
CA SER A 54 4.57 0.06 -10.94
C SER A 54 3.18 0.27 -11.52
N VAL A 55 2.54 -0.78 -12.04
CA VAL A 55 1.15 -0.72 -12.53
C VAL A 55 0.20 -0.38 -11.38
N ILE A 56 0.33 -1.07 -10.24
CA ILE A 56 -0.49 -0.82 -9.05
C ILE A 56 -0.33 0.62 -8.58
N MET A 57 0.91 1.10 -8.48
CA MET A 57 1.18 2.47 -8.04
C MET A 57 0.58 3.51 -8.99
N ASN A 58 0.65 3.28 -10.30
CA ASN A 58 0.06 4.20 -11.27
C ASN A 58 -1.47 4.16 -11.25
N ASP A 59 -2.08 2.97 -11.23
CA ASP A 59 -3.54 2.79 -11.20
C ASP A 59 -4.16 3.41 -9.95
N LYS A 60 -3.59 3.10 -8.78
CA LYS A 60 -4.07 3.63 -7.49
C LYS A 60 -3.55 5.03 -7.16
N ARG A 61 -2.82 5.66 -8.08
CA ARG A 61 -2.19 6.99 -7.90
C ARG A 61 -1.40 7.08 -6.58
N ILE A 62 -0.65 6.02 -6.26
CA ILE A 62 0.17 5.93 -5.06
C ILE A 62 1.45 6.73 -5.30
N THR A 63 1.43 7.97 -4.82
CA THR A 63 2.59 8.86 -4.78
C THR A 63 2.89 9.26 -3.34
N ARG A 64 4.10 9.77 -3.09
CA ARG A 64 4.47 10.28 -1.75
C ARG A 64 3.51 11.38 -1.30
N ASP A 65 3.23 12.34 -2.17
CA ASP A 65 2.31 13.44 -1.87
C ASP A 65 0.91 12.93 -1.50
N LYS A 66 0.42 11.90 -2.20
CA LYS A 66 -0.90 11.35 -1.90
C LYS A 66 -0.94 10.61 -0.57
N LEU A 67 0.14 9.91 -0.22
CA LEU A 67 0.27 9.28 1.10
C LEU A 67 0.34 10.34 2.21
N ASP A 68 1.05 11.45 1.98
CA ASP A 68 1.11 12.55 2.95
C ASP A 68 -0.26 13.22 3.19
N GLU A 69 -1.06 13.39 2.14
CA GLU A 69 -2.45 13.83 2.27
C GLU A 69 -3.30 12.86 3.10
N LEU A 70 -3.16 11.55 2.83
CA LEU A 70 -3.89 10.51 3.55
C LEU A 70 -3.49 10.45 5.03
N ARG A 71 -2.19 10.58 5.34
CA ARG A 71 -1.68 10.65 6.71
C ARG A 71 -2.30 11.80 7.49
N LYS A 72 -2.26 13.02 6.93
CA LYS A 72 -2.87 14.20 7.54
C LYS A 72 -4.37 14.02 7.76
N SER A 73 -5.06 13.40 6.81
CA SER A 73 -6.49 13.13 6.91
C SER A 73 -6.82 12.15 8.05
N LYS A 74 -6.01 11.10 8.22
CA LYS A 74 -6.15 10.10 9.29
C LYS A 74 -5.84 10.71 10.67
N GLU A 75 -4.81 11.55 10.75
CA GLU A 75 -4.44 12.28 11.97
C GLU A 75 -5.54 13.26 12.41
N GLN A 76 -6.10 14.05 11.48
CA GLN A 76 -7.22 14.94 11.76
C GLN A 76 -8.50 14.21 12.20
N ALA A 77 -8.74 13.01 11.68
CA ALA A 77 -9.88 12.18 12.11
C ALA A 77 -9.68 11.71 13.56
N TYR A 78 -8.48 11.26 13.92
CA TYR A 78 -8.15 10.80 15.27
C TYR A 78 -8.22 11.92 16.33
N ASP A 79 -7.75 13.12 15.99
CA ASP A 79 -7.79 14.29 16.88
C ASP A 79 -9.23 14.78 17.18
N LYS A 80 -10.17 14.57 16.25
CA LYS A 80 -11.59 14.91 16.46
C LYS A 80 -12.28 13.90 17.37
N GLU A 81 -11.89 12.63 17.30
CA GLU A 81 -12.47 11.55 18.10
C GLU A 81 -12.00 11.59 19.56
N THR A 82 -10.76 12.03 19.80
CA THR A 82 -10.18 12.17 21.14
C THR A 82 -10.63 13.43 21.89
N LYS A 83 -11.00 14.52 21.18
CA LYS A 83 -11.54 15.75 21.79
C LYS A 83 -13.04 15.70 22.11
N GLN A 84 -13.74 14.63 21.69
CA GLN A 84 -15.17 14.40 22.00
C GLN A 84 -15.41 13.40 23.14
N ARG A 85 -14.35 12.89 23.77
CA ARG A 85 -14.40 12.09 25.00
C ARG A 85 -13.90 12.90 26.19
#